data_AF-A0A250IYX2-F1
#
_entry.id   AF-A0A250IYX2-F1
#
_cell.length_a   1.000
_cell.length_b   1.000
_cell.length_c   1.000
_cell.angle_alpha   90.00
_cell.angle_beta   90.00
_cell.angle_gamma   90.00
#
_symmetry.space_group_name_H-M   'P 1'
#
loop_
_entity.id
_entity.type
_entity.pdbx_description
1 polymer ?
#
loop_
_entity_poly.entity_id
_entity_poly.type
_entity_poly.pdbx_seq_one_letter_code
_entity_poly.pdbx_strand_id
1 'polypeptide(L)'
;MAKHQLIIPENIYASFPVRSEAGRLEELLTLVINWKGTWEPGDQPEQYLVVAPGDELEIVLSAERHQGGSLWLFKRELPLLLPENAVLSDRTWARVDLERGSRVFQVNHALSRDSGESRYDLRVSELRQYPEPIVGQGQPGTLTASKP
;
A
#
# COMPACT_ATOMS: atom_id res chain seq x y z
N MET A 1 -0.49 -6.65 -20.10
CA MET A 1 -1.20 -5.90 -19.07
C MET A 1 -1.77 -6.91 -18.09
N ALA A 2 -1.18 -7.02 -16.91
CA ALA A 2 -1.72 -7.83 -15.83
C ALA A 2 -2.68 -6.98 -14.97
N LYS A 3 -3.68 -7.64 -14.39
CA LYS A 3 -4.59 -7.02 -13.43
C LYS A 3 -4.28 -7.56 -12.04
N HIS A 4 -4.04 -6.66 -11.10
CA HIS A 4 -3.72 -6.94 -9.71
C HIS A 4 -4.80 -6.39 -8.80
N GLN A 5 -4.99 -7.04 -7.66
CA GLN A 5 -6.02 -6.64 -6.70
C GLN A 5 -5.44 -6.51 -5.29
N LEU A 6 -5.74 -5.37 -4.65
CA LEU A 6 -5.54 -5.13 -3.22
C LEU A 6 -6.91 -5.03 -2.55
N ILE A 7 -7.15 -5.83 -1.53
CA ILE A 7 -8.41 -5.85 -0.80
C ILE A 7 -8.19 -5.20 0.56
N ILE A 8 -9.01 -4.20 0.88
CA ILE A 8 -9.14 -3.68 2.24
C ILE A 8 -10.07 -4.63 3.01
N PRO A 9 -9.55 -5.38 4.00
CA PRO A 9 -10.33 -6.37 4.73
C PRO A 9 -11.40 -5.70 5.61
N GLU A 10 -12.38 -6.50 6.05
CA GLU A 10 -13.46 -6.03 6.92
C GLU A 10 -13.00 -5.75 8.36
N ASN A 11 -12.05 -6.54 8.88
CA ASN A 11 -11.38 -6.20 10.13
C ASN A 11 -10.22 -5.26 9.84
N ILE A 12 -10.26 -4.01 10.30
CA ILE A 12 -9.22 -2.99 10.01
C ILE A 12 -8.32 -2.71 11.20
N TYR A 13 -8.73 -3.06 12.41
CA TYR A 13 -8.14 -2.56 13.65
C TYR A 13 -6.71 -3.09 13.93
N ALA A 14 -6.16 -3.95 13.06
CA ALA A 14 -4.76 -4.39 13.13
C ALA A 14 -4.20 -4.80 11.75
N SER A 15 -4.68 -4.21 10.65
CA SER A 15 -4.62 -4.91 9.36
C SER A 15 -3.77 -4.24 8.29
N PHE A 16 -3.19 -5.13 7.49
CA PHE A 16 -2.63 -4.87 6.18
C PHE A 16 -3.72 -5.10 5.12
N PRO A 17 -3.62 -4.50 3.92
CA PRO A 17 -4.42 -4.98 2.81
C PRO A 17 -4.06 -6.45 2.52
N VAL A 18 -4.97 -7.17 1.88
CA VAL A 18 -4.77 -8.58 1.54
C VAL A 18 -4.90 -8.80 0.03
N ARG A 19 -4.30 -9.88 -0.48
CA ARG A 19 -4.61 -10.43 -1.81
C ARG A 19 -5.35 -11.75 -1.68
N SER A 20 -6.23 -12.02 -2.63
CA SER A 20 -6.82 -13.35 -2.78
C SER A 20 -5.98 -14.19 -3.73
N GLU A 21 -5.44 -15.30 -3.25
CA GLU A 21 -4.69 -16.25 -4.06
C GLU A 21 -5.07 -17.68 -3.67
N ALA A 22 -5.42 -18.49 -4.68
CA ALA A 22 -5.87 -19.89 -4.47
C ALA A 22 -6.97 -20.04 -3.41
N GLY A 23 -7.85 -19.04 -3.25
CA GLY A 23 -8.93 -19.04 -2.27
C GLY A 23 -8.52 -18.67 -0.83
N ARG A 24 -7.27 -18.24 -0.61
CA ARG A 24 -6.77 -17.73 0.67
C ARG A 24 -6.55 -16.23 0.59
N LEU A 25 -6.66 -15.55 1.73
CA LEU A 25 -6.32 -14.14 1.88
C LEU A 25 -4.95 -14.04 2.53
N GLU A 26 -3.99 -13.46 1.81
CA GLU A 26 -2.61 -13.27 2.27
C GLU A 26 -2.36 -11.79 2.56
N GLU A 27 -1.74 -11.50 3.70
CA GLU A 27 -1.42 -10.12 4.11
C GLU A 27 -0.31 -9.52 3.27
N LEU A 28 -0.51 -8.28 2.82
CA LEU A 28 0.43 -7.54 2.00
C LEU A 28 1.00 -6.35 2.74
N LEU A 29 2.29 -6.41 3.03
CA LEU A 29 3.00 -5.37 3.75
C LEU A 29 3.53 -4.29 2.80
N THR A 30 3.92 -4.68 1.59
CA THR A 30 4.65 -3.80 0.68
C THR A 30 4.13 -3.91 -0.75
N LEU A 31 3.83 -2.76 -1.35
CA LEU A 31 3.64 -2.61 -2.79
C LEU A 31 4.98 -2.25 -3.42
N VAL A 32 5.41 -3.04 -4.41
CA VAL A 32 6.62 -2.80 -5.20
C VAL A 32 6.21 -2.48 -6.63
N ILE A 33 6.58 -1.30 -7.09
CA ILE A 33 6.48 -0.94 -8.51
C ILE A 33 7.84 -1.20 -9.14
N ASN A 34 7.94 -2.26 -9.94
CA ASN A 34 9.18 -2.75 -10.54
C ASN A 34 9.30 -2.25 -12.00
N TRP A 35 9.97 -1.11 -12.18
CA TRP A 35 10.07 -0.43 -13.49
C TRP A 35 10.92 -1.18 -14.51
N LYS A 36 12.02 -1.77 -14.04
CA LYS A 36 12.99 -2.47 -14.89
C LYS A 36 12.68 -3.96 -15.05
N GLY A 37 11.74 -4.48 -14.28
CA GLY A 37 11.45 -5.92 -14.24
C GLY A 37 12.58 -6.74 -13.61
N THR A 38 13.55 -6.09 -12.95
CA THR A 38 14.77 -6.73 -12.43
C THR A 38 14.64 -7.13 -10.97
N TRP A 39 13.62 -6.64 -10.27
CA TRP A 39 13.36 -7.03 -8.89
C TRP A 39 12.54 -8.31 -8.81
N GLU A 40 13.01 -9.24 -7.99
CA GLU A 40 12.28 -10.44 -7.59
C GLU A 40 12.20 -10.45 -6.05
N PRO A 41 11.05 -10.85 -5.49
CA PRO A 41 10.93 -11.01 -4.05
C PRO A 41 11.89 -12.12 -3.56
N GLY A 42 12.62 -11.82 -2.48
CA GLY A 42 13.43 -12.81 -1.77
C GLY A 42 12.60 -13.64 -0.80
N ASP A 43 12.99 -13.67 0.46
CA ASP A 43 12.20 -14.33 1.51
C ASP A 43 10.84 -13.63 1.69
N GLN A 44 9.78 -14.43 1.87
CA GLN A 44 8.38 -14.02 2.07
C GLN A 44 7.72 -13.30 0.86
N PRO A 45 7.75 -13.89 -0.35
CA PRO A 45 7.15 -13.30 -1.55
C PRO A 45 5.64 -13.02 -1.43
N GLU A 46 4.96 -13.72 -0.52
CA GLU A 46 3.55 -13.53 -0.20
C GLU A 46 3.24 -12.14 0.38
N GLN A 47 4.22 -11.48 1.03
CA GLN A 47 4.04 -10.15 1.65
C GLN A 47 4.16 -8.99 0.67
N TYR A 48 4.59 -9.27 -0.57
CA TYR A 48 4.84 -8.27 -1.60
C TYR A 48 3.79 -8.39 -2.70
N LEU A 49 3.25 -7.24 -3.12
CA LEU A 49 2.57 -7.13 -4.39
C LEU A 49 3.50 -6.42 -5.37
N VAL A 50 3.88 -7.12 -6.44
CA VAL A 50 4.75 -6.56 -7.49
C VAL A 50 3.90 -6.18 -8.68
N VAL A 51 3.97 -4.92 -9.08
CA VAL A 51 3.31 -4.40 -10.27
C VAL A 51 4.33 -3.81 -11.22
N ALA A 52 4.09 -3.99 -12.52
CA ALA A 52 4.90 -3.41 -13.57
C ALA A 52 4.21 -2.16 -14.16
N PRO A 53 4.97 -1.27 -14.83
CA PRO A 53 4.39 -0.18 -15.58
C PRO A 53 3.44 -0.68 -16.67
N GLY A 54 2.25 -0.09 -16.76
CA GLY A 54 1.18 -0.53 -17.66
C GLY A 54 0.30 -1.64 -17.10
N ASP A 55 0.53 -2.10 -15.86
CA ASP A 55 -0.41 -2.97 -15.15
C ASP A 55 -1.57 -2.16 -14.55
N GLU A 56 -2.68 -2.87 -14.29
CA GLU A 56 -3.83 -2.34 -13.57
C GLU A 56 -3.80 -2.77 -12.12
N LEU A 57 -3.93 -1.81 -11.20
CA LEU A 57 -4.09 -2.05 -9.78
C LEU A 57 -5.52 -1.68 -9.36
N GLU A 58 -6.32 -2.68 -8.99
CA GLU A 58 -7.64 -2.50 -8.41
C GLU A 58 -7.57 -2.56 -6.89
N ILE A 59 -7.99 -1.50 -6.22
CA ILE A 59 -8.19 -1.49 -4.77
C ILE A 59 -9.68 -1.75 -4.50
N VAL A 60 -9.99 -2.73 -3.67
CA VAL A 60 -11.36 -3.19 -3.40
C VAL A 60 -11.64 -3.06 -1.91
N LEU A 61 -12.80 -2.50 -1.56
CA LEU A 61 -13.33 -2.60 -0.20
C LEU A 61 -14.08 -3.93 -0.08
N SER A 62 -13.74 -4.75 0.93
CA SER A 62 -14.52 -5.95 1.23
C SER A 62 -16.00 -5.58 1.41
N ALA A 63 -16.89 -6.38 0.82
CA ALA A 63 -18.25 -5.98 0.44
C ALA A 63 -19.22 -5.64 1.59
N GLU A 64 -18.79 -5.77 2.85
CA GLU A 64 -19.68 -5.69 4.02
C GLU A 64 -19.43 -4.47 4.92
N ARG A 65 -18.58 -3.52 4.50
CA ARG A 65 -18.31 -2.32 5.29
C ARG A 65 -19.38 -1.23 5.13
N HIS A 66 -20.11 -0.94 6.22
CA HIS A 66 -21.03 0.21 6.29
C HIS A 66 -20.34 1.58 6.30
N GLN A 67 -19.09 1.62 6.75
CA GLN A 67 -18.25 2.82 6.78
C GLN A 67 -17.06 2.52 5.87
N GLY A 68 -16.76 3.39 4.90
CA GLY A 68 -15.68 3.17 3.92
C GLY A 68 -14.30 2.89 4.54
N GLY A 69 -13.30 2.65 3.69
CA GLY A 69 -11.92 2.39 4.12
C GLY A 69 -10.93 3.31 3.42
N SER A 70 -9.77 3.51 4.05
CA SER A 70 -8.63 4.18 3.44
C SER A 70 -7.44 3.23 3.35
N LEU A 71 -6.83 3.15 2.16
CA LEU A 71 -5.49 2.57 1.97
C LEU A 71 -4.45 3.68 2.06
N TRP A 72 -3.45 3.46 2.88
CA TRP A 72 -2.33 4.36 3.09
C TRP A 72 -1.06 3.73 2.52
N LEU A 73 -0.31 4.52 1.74
CA LEU A 73 0.97 4.14 1.12
C LEU A 73 2.08 5.02 1.69
N PHE A 74 2.98 4.45 2.49
CA PHE A 74 4.14 5.15 3.03
C PHE A 74 5.35 4.94 2.15
N LYS A 75 5.93 6.03 1.66
CA LYS A 75 7.13 5.98 0.82
C LYS A 75 8.38 6.15 1.69
N ARG A 76 9.34 5.24 1.56
CA ARG A 76 10.60 5.27 2.33
C ARG A 76 11.61 6.34 1.85
N GLU A 77 11.68 6.65 0.54
CA GLU A 77 12.62 7.66 -0.02
C GLU A 77 12.06 8.37 -1.29
N LEU A 78 12.34 9.67 -1.52
CA LEU A 78 11.83 10.57 -2.59
C LEU A 78 12.62 10.52 -3.92
N PRO A 79 12.06 10.94 -5.09
CA PRO A 79 10.78 11.64 -5.25
C PRO A 79 9.63 10.79 -5.79
N LEU A 80 8.46 11.19 -5.28
CA LEU A 80 7.07 10.79 -5.48
C LEU A 80 6.71 10.22 -6.84
N LEU A 81 5.61 9.44 -6.91
CA LEU A 81 4.67 9.41 -8.03
C LEU A 81 3.46 8.55 -7.61
N LEU A 82 2.30 9.18 -7.56
CA LEU A 82 1.07 8.63 -6.99
C LEU A 82 0.01 8.43 -8.08
N PRO A 83 -0.99 7.57 -7.85
CA PRO A 83 -2.17 7.58 -8.69
C PRO A 83 -2.84 8.96 -8.67
N GLU A 84 -3.42 9.42 -9.79
CA GLU A 84 -3.96 10.79 -9.97
C GLU A 84 -4.91 11.29 -8.86
N ASN A 85 -5.55 10.36 -8.13
CA ASN A 85 -6.53 10.66 -7.08
C ASN A 85 -6.00 10.45 -5.65
N ALA A 86 -4.71 10.22 -5.47
CA ALA A 86 -4.15 10.03 -4.15
C ALA A 86 -3.92 11.39 -3.46
N VAL A 87 -4.45 11.52 -2.24
CA VAL A 87 -4.24 12.73 -1.45
C VAL A 87 -2.89 12.59 -0.73
N LEU A 88 -2.00 13.54 -0.99
CA LEU A 88 -0.74 13.67 -0.25
C LEU A 88 -1.04 14.17 1.16
N SER A 89 -0.54 13.47 2.17
CA SER A 89 -0.46 14.03 3.51
C SER A 89 0.83 14.83 3.68
N ASP A 90 0.86 15.64 4.73
CA ASP A 90 2.02 16.34 5.27
C ASP A 90 3.13 15.40 5.78
N ARG A 91 2.88 14.09 5.86
CA ARG A 91 3.73 13.09 6.56
C ARG A 91 4.28 11.98 5.66
N THR A 92 4.62 12.27 4.39
CA THR A 92 5.15 11.28 3.41
C THR A 92 4.24 10.09 3.09
N TRP A 93 2.98 10.14 3.52
CA TRP A 93 1.95 9.18 3.16
C TRP A 93 1.12 9.68 1.98
N ALA A 94 0.70 8.73 1.16
CA ALA A 94 -0.40 8.92 0.23
C ALA A 94 -1.60 8.11 0.67
N ARG A 95 -2.80 8.61 0.37
CA ARG A 95 -4.05 7.97 0.75
C ARG A 95 -4.96 7.73 -0.45
N VAL A 96 -5.57 6.56 -0.49
CA VAL A 96 -6.68 6.22 -1.37
C VAL A 96 -7.91 5.92 -0.53
N ASP A 97 -8.97 6.71 -0.71
CA ASP A 97 -10.24 6.56 -0.01
C ASP A 97 -11.24 5.76 -0.87
N LEU A 98 -11.91 4.79 -0.24
CA LEU A 98 -13.01 4.01 -0.82
C LEU A 98 -14.24 4.13 0.07
N GLU A 99 -15.28 4.79 -0.44
CA GLU A 99 -16.58 4.86 0.23
C GLU A 99 -17.42 3.59 0.00
N ARG A 100 -17.29 2.97 -1.18
CA ARG A 100 -17.94 1.72 -1.58
C ARG A 100 -17.25 1.10 -2.78
N GLY A 101 -17.33 -0.23 -2.92
CA GLY A 101 -16.88 -0.95 -4.12
C GLY A 101 -15.37 -0.93 -4.32
N SER A 102 -14.92 -0.66 -5.55
CA SER A 102 -13.51 -0.67 -5.92
C SER A 102 -13.09 0.59 -6.68
N ARG A 103 -11.77 0.82 -6.74
CA ARG A 103 -11.14 1.88 -7.53
C ARG A 103 -9.95 1.29 -8.28
N VAL A 104 -9.90 1.52 -9.60
CA VAL A 104 -8.84 1.02 -10.48
C VAL A 104 -7.85 2.13 -10.80
N PHE A 105 -6.57 1.79 -10.82
CA PHE A 105 -5.47 2.67 -11.13
C PHE A 105 -4.58 2.06 -12.19
N GLN A 106 -4.17 2.89 -13.15
CA GLN A 106 -3.15 2.53 -14.13
C GLN A 106 -1.77 2.85 -13.54
N VAL A 107 -0.88 1.87 -13.52
CA VAL A 107 0.52 2.08 -13.09
C VAL A 107 1.25 2.81 -14.22
N ASN A 108 1.33 4.13 -14.12
CA ASN A 108 1.76 4.99 -15.23
C ASN A 108 3.28 4.91 -15.50
N HIS A 109 3.72 4.97 -16.76
CA HIS A 109 5.13 5.00 -17.17
C HIS A 109 5.90 6.29 -16.84
N ALA A 110 5.19 7.38 -16.50
CA ALA A 110 5.81 8.66 -16.15
C ALA A 110 6.52 8.63 -14.78
N LEU A 111 6.35 7.54 -14.03
CA LEU A 111 6.70 7.52 -12.63
C LEU A 111 8.18 7.06 -12.39
N SER A 112 9.16 7.95 -12.58
CA SER A 112 10.58 7.80 -12.18
C SER A 112 11.29 6.52 -12.65
N ARG A 113 11.74 6.52 -13.91
CA ARG A 113 12.53 5.44 -14.55
C ARG A 113 13.89 5.17 -13.91
N ASP A 114 14.43 6.12 -13.14
CA ASP A 114 15.86 6.13 -12.78
C ASP A 114 16.21 5.16 -11.65
N SER A 115 15.34 5.00 -10.63
CA SER A 115 15.59 4.15 -9.45
C SER A 115 15.42 2.64 -9.71
N GLY A 116 14.81 2.25 -10.84
CA GLY A 116 14.52 0.85 -11.17
C GLY A 116 13.32 0.25 -10.43
N GLU A 117 13.03 0.71 -9.21
CA GLU A 117 11.87 0.32 -8.42
C GLU A 117 11.36 1.43 -7.48
N SER A 118 10.16 1.27 -6.95
CA SER A 118 9.61 2.05 -5.84
C SER A 118 8.87 1.15 -4.87
N ARG A 119 9.10 1.35 -3.57
CA ARG A 119 8.47 0.54 -2.51
C ARG A 119 7.60 1.40 -1.61
N TYR A 120 6.42 0.88 -1.28
CA TYR A 120 5.45 1.52 -0.41
C TYR A 120 5.02 0.56 0.68
N ASP A 121 5.18 0.95 1.94
CA ASP A 121 4.59 0.21 3.05
C ASP A 121 3.09 0.50 3.08
N LEU A 122 2.30 -0.56 3.24
CA LEU A 122 0.84 -0.49 3.16
C LEU A 122 0.21 -0.51 4.55
N ARG A 123 -0.84 0.29 4.73
CA ARG A 123 -1.71 0.27 5.91
C ARG A 123 -3.15 0.51 5.52
N VAL A 124 -4.09 -0.03 6.30
CA VAL A 124 -5.51 0.29 6.16
C VAL A 124 -6.06 0.95 7.42
N SER A 125 -7.11 1.73 7.26
CA SER A 125 -7.83 2.40 8.35
C SER A 125 -9.30 2.59 7.98
N GLU A 126 -10.12 2.95 8.96
CA GLU A 126 -11.42 3.55 8.67
C GLU A 126 -11.25 4.78 7.79
N LEU A 127 -12.31 5.10 7.03
CA LEU A 127 -12.30 6.19 6.05
C LEU A 127 -11.74 7.49 6.66
N ARG A 128 -10.65 7.98 6.06
CA ARG A 128 -9.93 9.22 6.38
C ARG A 128 -9.29 9.26 7.77
N GLN A 129 -9.37 8.20 8.56
CA GLN A 129 -8.63 8.09 9.82
C GLN A 129 -7.17 7.75 9.55
N TYR A 130 -6.24 8.30 10.33
CA TYR A 130 -4.84 7.91 10.19
C TYR A 130 -4.64 6.48 10.67
N PRO A 131 -3.79 5.67 10.00
CA PRO A 131 -3.46 4.35 10.47
C PRO A 131 -2.62 4.46 11.74
N GLU A 132 -2.55 3.37 12.52
CA GLU A 132 -1.67 3.32 13.68
C GLU A 132 -0.20 3.60 13.29
N PRO A 133 0.57 4.27 14.15
CA PRO A 133 1.99 4.53 13.88
C PRO A 133 2.76 3.24 13.62
N ILE A 134 3.73 3.28 12.71
CA ILE A 134 4.68 2.17 12.53
C ILE A 134 5.59 2.13 13.77
N VAL A 135 5.28 1.26 14.74
CA VAL A 135 6.13 1.03 15.92
C VAL A 135 7.48 0.48 15.45
N GLY A 136 8.59 1.09 15.88
CA GLY A 136 9.95 0.69 15.51
C GLY A 136 10.60 1.51 14.40
N GLN A 137 9.84 2.33 13.67
CA GLN A 137 10.41 3.43 12.90
C GLN A 137 10.37 4.66 13.80
N GLY A 138 11.44 4.84 14.57
CA GLY A 138 11.54 5.88 15.60
C GLY A 138 11.01 7.21 15.06
N GLN A 139 10.11 7.85 15.82
CA GLN A 139 9.93 9.28 15.59
C GLN A 139 11.30 9.93 15.75
N PRO A 140 11.67 10.92 14.93
CA PRO A 140 12.75 11.83 15.30
C PRO A 140 12.33 12.48 16.63
N GLY A 141 12.81 11.96 17.76
CA GLY A 141 12.53 12.51 19.10
C GLY A 141 12.03 11.54 20.18
N THR A 142 11.63 10.30 19.90
CA THR A 142 11.24 9.34 20.96
C THR A 142 12.11 8.10 20.97
N LEU A 143 13.31 8.26 21.53
CA LEU A 143 14.02 7.16 22.20
C LEU A 143 13.28 6.85 23.50
N THR A 144 12.24 6.02 23.46
CA THR A 144 11.77 5.36 24.68
C THR A 144 12.59 4.10 24.85
N ALA A 145 13.78 4.26 25.45
CA ALA A 145 14.50 3.14 26.02
C ALA A 145 13.62 2.55 27.13
N SER A 146 12.95 1.43 26.85
CA SER A 146 12.42 0.57 27.91
C SER A 146 13.63 0.06 28.69
N LYS A 147 13.77 0.46 29.96
CA LYS A 147 14.80 -0.04 30.87
C LYS A 147 14.66 -1.57 31.09
N PRO A 148 15.76 -2.25 31.47
CA PRO A 148 15.81 -3.71 31.58
C PRO A 148 14.90 -4.27 32.68
#